data_AF-X1H784-F1
#
_entry.id   AF-X1H784-F1
#
_cell.length_a   1.000
_cell.length_b   1.000
_cell.length_c   1.000
_cell.angle_alpha   90.00
_cell.angle_beta   90.00
_cell.angle_gamma   90.00
#
_symmetry.space_group_name_H-M   'P 1'
#
loop_
_entity.id
_entity.type
_entity.pdbx_description
1 polymer ?
#
loop_
_entity_poly.entity_id
_entity_poly.type
_entity_poly.pdbx_seq_one_letter_code
_entity_poly.pdbx_strand_id
1 'polypeptide(L)' 'MKKAFMIMQIGNPELDDMYESIYRSIAQECRLKIFRVDKDNEGDMIKKTIDKYIEDAEIIIADLTNERPSCYHEVG' A
#
# COMPACT_ATOMS: atom_id res chain seq x y z
N MET A 1 13.67 9.20 4.71
CA MET A 1 12.29 9.06 5.22
C MET A 1 11.99 7.59 5.34
N LYS A 2 11.31 7.19 6.41
CA LYS A 2 10.96 5.79 6.61
C LYS A 2 9.93 5.35 5.57
N LYS A 3 9.98 4.09 5.16
CA LYS A 3 9.10 3.52 4.12
C LYS A 3 7.91 2.80 4.75
N ALA A 4 6.71 3.02 4.21
CA ALA A 4 5.51 2.30 4.60
C ALA A 4 4.82 1.68 3.38
N PHE A 5 4.51 0.38 3.43
CA PHE A 5 3.80 -0.28 2.36
C PHE A 5 2.29 -0.34 2.68
N MET A 6 1.47 0.16 1.75
CA MET A 6 0.01 0.12 1.84
C MET A 6 -0.54 -1.09 1.08
N ILE A 7 -1.22 -1.96 1.81
CA ILE A 7 -1.99 -3.08 1.30
C ILE A 7 -3.47 -2.69 1.39
N MET A 8 -4.15 -2.65 0.24
CA MET A 8 -5.59 -2.37 0.17
C MET A 8 -6.20 -2.92 -1.12
N GLN A 9 -7.53 -2.96 -1.19
CA GLN A 9 -8.23 -3.26 -2.43
C GLN A 9 -7.94 -2.16 -3.47
N ILE A 10 -7.60 -2.59 -4.69
CA ILE A 10 -7.29 -1.72 -5.83
C ILE A 10 -8.54 -1.60 -6.72
N GLY A 11 -8.79 -0.40 -7.25
CA GLY A 11 -9.88 -0.14 -8.19
C GLY A 11 -11.24 0.14 -7.54
N ASN A 12 -11.27 0.32 -6.22
CA ASN A 12 -12.45 0.82 -5.51
C ASN A 12 -12.31 2.33 -5.29
N PRO A 13 -13.19 3.17 -5.87
CA PRO A 13 -13.08 4.63 -5.77
C PRO A 13 -13.13 5.17 -4.34
N GLU A 14 -13.94 4.59 -3.45
CA GLU A 14 -14.05 5.05 -2.06
C GLU A 14 -12.75 4.81 -1.30
N LEU A 15 -12.11 3.67 -1.56
CA LEU A 15 -10.81 3.34 -0.96
C LEU A 15 -9.69 4.18 -1.56
N ASP A 16 -9.75 4.53 -2.84
CA ASP A 16 -8.81 5.46 -3.47
C ASP A 16 -8.91 6.87 -2.86
N ASP A 17 -10.13 7.35 -2.63
CA ASP A 17 -10.37 8.63 -1.95
C ASP A 17 -9.85 8.59 -0.51
N MET A 18 -10.08 7.50 0.22
CA MET A 18 -9.53 7.32 1.57
C MET A 18 -8.00 7.26 1.58
N TYR A 19 -7.38 6.62 0.60
CA TYR A 19 -5.92 6.60 0.44
C TYR A 19 -5.34 8.00 0.29
N GLU A 20 -5.89 8.82 -0.60
CA GLU A 20 -5.38 10.18 -0.81
C GLU A 20 -5.70 11.12 0.35
N SER A 21 -6.93 11.07 0.87
CA SER A 21 -7.39 12.03 1.89
C SER A 21 -6.83 11.74 3.29
N ILE A 22 -6.70 10.46 3.67
CA ILE A 22 -6.32 10.06 5.03
C ILE A 22 -4.92 9.48 5.05
N TYR A 23 -4.70 8.33 4.41
CA TYR A 23 -3.47 7.56 4.59
C TYR A 23 -2.24 8.31 4.09
N ARG A 24 -2.34 8.92 2.90
CA ARG A 24 -1.24 9.68 2.32
C ARG A 24 -0.95 10.97 3.10
N SER A 25 -2.00 11.68 3.51
CA SER A 25 -1.89 12.90 4.34
C SER A 25 -1.18 12.61 5.67
N ILE A 26 -1.63 11.60 6.42
CA ILE A 26 -1.04 11.22 7.71
C ILE A 26 0.40 10.70 7.53
N ALA A 27 0.66 9.92 6.47
CA ALA A 27 2.01 9.46 6.17
C ALA A 27 2.98 10.63 5.98
N GLN A 28 2.57 11.69 5.26
CA GLN A 28 3.38 12.89 5.08
C GLN A 28 3.65 13.61 6.40
N GLU A 29 2.64 13.79 7.25
CA GLU A 29 2.80 14.39 8.58
C GLU A 29 3.76 13.57 9.47
N CYS A 30 3.69 12.24 9.38
CA CYS A 30 4.57 11.32 10.08
C CYS A 30 5.97 11.19 9.44
N ARG A 31 6.27 11.93 8.37
CA ARG A 31 7.53 11.83 7.59
C ARG A 31 7.80 10.41 7.05
N LEU A 32 6.72 9.70 6.71
CA LEU A 32 6.73 8.40 6.05
C LEU A 32 6.56 8.60 4.54
N LYS A 33 7.27 7.79 3.76
CA LYS A 33 6.97 7.59 2.35
C LYS A 33 6.08 6.36 2.24
N ILE A 34 4.81 6.57 1.94
CA ILE A 34 3.84 5.48 1.70
C ILE A 34 3.86 5.07 0.22
N PHE A 35 3.78 3.78 -0.06
CA PHE A 35 3.74 3.23 -1.42
C PHE A 35 2.58 2.26 -1.57
N ARG A 36 2.00 2.21 -2.77
CA ARG A 36 0.95 1.28 -3.16
C ARG A 36 1.31 0.63 -4.49
N VAL A 37 1.13 -0.69 -4.60
CA VAL A 37 1.64 -1.44 -5.76
C VAL A 37 1.08 -0.97 -7.11
N ASP A 38 -0.18 -0.56 -7.18
CA ASP A 38 -0.79 -0.08 -8.43
C ASP A 38 -0.38 1.35 -8.80
N LYS A 39 0.07 2.17 -7.82
CA LYS A 39 0.50 3.55 -8.05
C LYS A 39 2.00 3.69 -8.29
N ASP A 40 2.81 2.86 -7.63
CA ASP A 40 4.26 3.01 -7.57
C ASP A 40 5.02 1.94 -8.37
N ASN A 41 4.34 0.96 -8.98
CA ASN A 41 5.00 -0.05 -9.79
C ASN A 41 5.50 0.53 -11.12
N GLU A 42 6.81 0.43 -11.35
CA GLU A 42 7.50 0.97 -12.53
C GLU A 42 7.48 0.02 -13.75
N GLY A 43 6.46 -0.85 -13.85
CA GLY A 43 6.30 -1.81 -14.95
C GLY A 43 6.90 -3.20 -14.70
N ASP A 44 7.37 -3.47 -13.48
CA ASP A 44 7.78 -4.81 -13.04
C ASP A 44 6.59 -5.74 -12.82
N MET A 45 6.87 -7.05 -12.72
CA MET A 45 5.87 -8.04 -12.30
C MET A 45 5.33 -7.68 -10.91
N ILE A 46 4.03 -7.40 -10.82
CA ILE A 46 3.33 -6.96 -9.58
C ILE A 46 3.76 -7.76 -8.35
N LYS A 47 3.82 -9.09 -8.47
CA LYS A 47 4.22 -9.98 -7.36
C LYS A 47 5.63 -9.66 -6.83
N LYS A 48 6.60 -9.49 -7.74
CA LYS A 48 7.98 -9.16 -7.37
C LYS A 48 8.07 -7.79 -6.71
N THR A 49 7.25 -6.83 -7.18
CA THR A 49 7.16 -5.49 -6.59
C THR A 49 6.58 -5.53 -5.18
N ILE A 50 5.54 -6.35 -4.95
CA ILE A 50 4.97 -6.60 -3.63
C ILE A 50 6.01 -7.18 -2.68
N ASP A 51 6.69 -8.26 -3.08
CA ASP A 51 7.72 -8.91 -2.26
C ASP A 51 8.80 -7.89 -1.85
N LYS A 52 9.27 -7.09 -2.81
CA LYS A 52 10.22 -6.00 -2.56
C LYS A 52 9.67 -4.94 -1.61
N TYR A 53 8.40 -4.54 -1.74
CA TYR A 53 7.81 -3.51 -0.88
C TYR A 53 7.60 -4.00 0.55
N ILE A 54 7.28 -5.28 0.74
CA ILE A 54 7.22 -5.91 2.06
C ILE A 54 8.61 -5.90 2.69
N GLU A 55 9.66 -6.28 1.95
CA GLU A 55 11.04 -6.30 2.45
C GLU A 55 11.60 -4.89 2.75
N ASP A 56 11.30 -3.91 1.90
CA ASP A 56 11.80 -2.53 2.01
C ASP A 56 11.07 -1.70 3.07
N ALA A 57 9.85 -2.08 3.44
CA ALA A 57 9.01 -1.28 4.33
C ALA A 57 9.41 -1.48 5.80
N GLU A 58 9.50 -0.37 6.54
CA GLU A 58 9.62 -0.42 7.99
C GLU A 58 8.27 -0.64 8.67
N ILE A 59 7.19 -0.29 7.98
CA ILE A 59 5.81 -0.37 8.47
C ILE A 59 4.93 -0.90 7.34
N ILE A 60 4.06 -1.86 7.65
CA ILE A 60 3.00 -2.30 6.77
C ILE A 60 1.68 -1.75 7.30
N ILE A 61 0.90 -1.12 6.43
CA ILE A 61 -0.46 -0.68 6.71
C ILE A 61 -1.38 -1.53 5.84
N ALA A 62 -2.23 -2.34 6.46
CA ALA A 62 -3.15 -3.22 5.75
C ALA A 62 -4.60 -2.83 6.03
N ASP A 63 -5.25 -2.29 5.00
CA ASP A 63 -6.70 -2.08 4.98
C ASP A 63 -7.36 -3.24 4.25
N LEU A 64 -8.12 -4.04 5.01
CA LEU A 64 -8.76 -5.26 4.53
C LEU A 64 -10.25 -5.05 4.21
N THR A 65 -10.69 -3.81 4.07
CA THR A 65 -12.05 -3.46 3.65
C THR A 65 -12.36 -4.04 2.27
N ASN A 66 -13.60 -4.53 2.07
CA ASN A 66 -14.14 -5.06 0.81
C ASN A 66 -13.42 -6.30 0.22
N GLU A 67 -12.89 -7.19 1.07
CA GLU A 67 -12.31 -8.51 0.74
C GLU A 67 -11.54 -8.57 -0.60
N ARG A 68 -10.21 -8.57 -0.52
CA ARG A 68 -9.32 -8.89 -1.65
C ARG A 68 -8.39 -10.03 -1.24
N PRO A 69 -8.54 -11.27 -1.76
CA PRO A 69 -7.72 -12.41 -1.35
C PRO A 69 -6.21 -12.16 -1.44
N SER A 70 -5.75 -11.39 -2.42
CA SER A 70 -4.35 -10.98 -2.54
C SER A 70 -3.85 -10.20 -1.32
N CYS A 71 -4.66 -9.34 -0.71
CA CYS A 71 -4.26 -8.61 0.50
C CYS A 71 -3.96 -9.56 1.66
N TYR A 72 -4.68 -10.68 1.79
CA TYR A 72 -4.40 -11.66 2.84
C TYR A 72 -3.07 -12.38 2.62
N HIS A 73 -2.71 -12.64 1.36
CA HIS A 73 -1.39 -13.16 1.01
C HIS A 73 -0.26 -12.15 1.21
N GLU A 74 -0.55 -10.86 1.06
CA GLU A 74 0.42 -9.77 1.29
C GLU A 74 0.66 -9.55 2.80
N VAL A 75 -0.31 -9.87 3.65
CA VAL A 75 -0.25 -9.71 5.11
C VAL A 75 0.33 -10.93 5.85
N GLY A 76 0.01 -12.14 5.38
CA GLY A 76 0.40 -13.41 6.03
C GLY A 76 1.82 -13.82 5.72
#